data_AF-A0A7S2UZV0-F1
#
_entry.id   AF-A0A7S2UZV0-F1
#
_cell.length_a   1.000
_cell.length_b   1.000
_cell.length_c   1.000
_cell.angle_alpha   90.00
_cell.angle_beta   90.00
_cell.angle_gamma   90.00
#
_symmetry.space_group_name_H-M   'P 1'
#
loop_
_entity.id
_entity.type
_entity.pdbx_description
1 polymer ?
#
loop_
_entity_poly.entity_id
_entity_poly.type
_entity_poly.pdbx_seq_one_letter_code
_entity_poly.pdbx_strand_id
1 'polypeptide(L)'
;YGSCDPYPACATIIVEGCTDEPEMAEEFWGCVRTGGMPQGSGNILNPVTSGRLNTKNKMSMKYGRLEIRAKMPRGDWLWPGLWMAPLHSVYGPWPNSGEVDLVESRGNRPGHTVWGQPAGYNTFGTTMHFKR
;
A
#
# COMPACT_ATOMS: atom_id res chain seq x y z
N TYR A 1 -7.49 -24.77 5.10
CA TYR A 1 -8.29 -24.15 6.17
C TYR A 1 -8.60 -22.72 5.76
N GLY A 2 -9.88 -22.37 5.68
CA GLY A 2 -10.39 -21.09 5.15
C GLY A 2 -11.37 -21.31 3.99
N SER A 3 -12.59 -21.77 4.29
CA SER A 3 -13.68 -21.93 3.32
C SER A 3 -14.39 -20.59 3.10
N CYS A 4 -14.42 -20.10 1.87
CA CYS A 4 -15.18 -18.93 1.45
C CYS A 4 -16.36 -19.38 0.57
N ASP A 5 -17.49 -19.73 1.19
CA ASP A 5 -18.75 -20.02 0.49
C ASP A 5 -19.95 -19.68 1.41
N PRO A 6 -21.07 -19.11 0.90
CA PRO A 6 -21.36 -18.85 -0.50
C PRO A 6 -21.29 -17.38 -0.93
N TYR A 7 -20.27 -17.10 -1.75
CA TYR A 7 -20.03 -16.00 -2.72
C TYR A 7 -20.58 -14.56 -2.49
N PRO A 8 -19.78 -13.51 -2.78
CA PRO A 8 -18.33 -13.34 -2.66
C PRO A 8 -18.05 -12.22 -1.65
N ALA A 9 -17.75 -12.55 -0.38
CA ALA A 9 -17.55 -11.50 0.62
C ALA A 9 -16.09 -11.05 0.76
N CYS A 10 -15.11 -11.88 0.42
CA CYS A 10 -13.69 -11.59 0.65
C CYS A 10 -12.79 -12.28 -0.36
N ALA A 11 -11.76 -11.57 -0.86
CA ALA A 11 -10.61 -12.16 -1.54
C ALA A 11 -9.37 -12.01 -0.67
N THR A 12 -8.72 -13.13 -0.33
CA THR A 12 -7.50 -13.15 0.50
C THR A 12 -6.30 -13.44 -0.39
N ILE A 13 -5.29 -12.56 -0.32
CA ILE A 13 -4.04 -12.75 -1.05
C ILE A 13 -2.94 -13.09 -0.06
N ILE A 14 -2.24 -14.18 -0.34
CA ILE A 14 -1.01 -14.58 0.33
C ILE A 14 0.14 -14.28 -0.65
N VAL A 15 1.00 -13.33 -0.30
CA VAL A 15 2.15 -12.97 -1.13
C VAL A 15 3.23 -14.05 -0.97
N GLU A 16 3.51 -14.83 -2.01
CA GLU A 16 4.57 -15.85 -1.95
C GLU A 16 5.96 -15.20 -1.80
N GLY A 17 6.79 -15.75 -0.90
CA GLY A 17 8.09 -15.20 -0.54
C GLY A 17 8.07 -14.22 0.66
N CYS A 18 6.89 -13.94 1.21
CA CYS A 18 6.75 -13.28 2.50
C CYS A 18 6.85 -14.29 3.65
N THR A 19 7.59 -13.97 4.71
CA THR A 19 7.86 -14.88 5.84
C THR A 19 6.87 -14.74 7.00
N ASP A 20 5.74 -14.06 6.82
CA ASP A 20 4.74 -13.91 7.88
C ASP A 20 3.66 -14.99 7.78
N GLU A 21 3.30 -15.58 8.93
CA GLU A 21 2.19 -16.53 9.03
C GLU A 21 0.84 -15.82 8.80
N PRO A 22 -0.12 -16.45 8.08
CA PRO A 22 -1.41 -15.86 7.73
C PRO A 22 -2.28 -15.47 8.94
N GLU A 23 -1.98 -15.99 10.14
CA GLU A 23 -2.67 -15.65 11.40
C GLU A 23 -2.20 -14.31 12.01
N MET A 24 -1.09 -13.73 11.54
CA MET A 24 -0.54 -12.45 12.01
C MET A 24 -0.84 -11.31 11.02
N ALA A 25 -2.05 -11.30 10.46
CA ALA A 25 -2.53 -10.27 9.53
C ALA A 25 -2.72 -8.92 10.23
N GLU A 26 -1.62 -8.23 10.57
CA GLU A 26 -1.71 -6.81 10.90
C GLU A 26 -2.04 -6.03 9.63
N GLU A 27 -3.11 -5.24 9.67
CA GLU A 27 -3.61 -4.42 8.56
C GLU A 27 -2.48 -3.56 7.91
N PHE A 28 -1.56 -3.08 8.74
CA PHE A 28 -0.44 -2.24 8.31
C PHE A 28 0.84 -3.00 7.96
N TRP A 29 1.10 -4.18 8.53
CA TRP A 29 2.43 -4.82 8.48
C TRP A 29 2.44 -6.27 8.02
N GLY A 30 1.30 -6.96 8.07
CA GLY A 30 1.20 -8.37 7.69
C GLY A 30 1.23 -8.56 6.19
N CYS A 31 1.41 -9.82 5.78
CA CYS A 31 1.55 -10.23 4.37
C CYS A 31 0.24 -10.70 3.73
N VAL A 32 -0.87 -10.61 4.48
CA VAL A 32 -2.21 -10.96 4.01
C VAL A 32 -3.01 -9.69 3.78
N ARG A 33 -3.67 -9.59 2.62
CA ARG A 33 -4.67 -8.54 2.36
C ARG A 33 -5.98 -9.20 2.03
N THR A 34 -7.00 -8.84 2.80
CA THR A 34 -8.38 -9.26 2.59
C THR A 34 -9.13 -8.10 1.94
N GLY A 35 -9.49 -8.23 0.68
CA GLY A 35 -10.40 -7.31 0.02
C GLY A 35 -11.83 -7.72 0.28
N GLY A 36 -12.59 -6.90 1.00
CA GLY A 36 -14.00 -7.15 1.35
C GLY A 36 -14.45 -6.25 2.51
N MET A 37 -15.65 -5.69 2.45
CA MET A 37 -16.21 -4.84 3.52
C MET A 37 -16.95 -5.70 4.56
N PRO A 38 -16.96 -5.29 5.85
CA PRO A 38 -18.01 -5.66 6.79
C PRO A 38 -19.38 -5.26 6.19
N GLN A 39 -20.40 -6.12 6.36
CA GLN A 39 -21.73 -5.99 5.74
C GLN A 39 -22.26 -4.54 5.63
N GLY A 40 -22.54 -4.06 4.40
CA GLY A 40 -23.51 -2.97 4.18
C GLY A 40 -23.12 -1.76 3.31
N SER A 41 -21.90 -1.65 2.77
CA SER A 41 -21.41 -0.40 2.15
C SER A 41 -21.32 -0.38 0.61
N GLY A 42 -21.92 -1.34 -0.10
CA GLY A 42 -22.23 -1.25 -1.54
C GLY A 42 -21.05 -1.14 -2.53
N ASN A 43 -19.80 -1.16 -2.08
CA ASN A 43 -18.64 -1.07 -2.96
C ASN A 43 -18.09 -2.46 -3.27
N ILE A 44 -18.44 -2.98 -4.44
CA ILE A 44 -17.84 -4.20 -5.01
C ILE A 44 -16.42 -3.84 -5.47
N LEU A 45 -15.41 -4.26 -4.71
CA LEU A 45 -14.04 -4.27 -5.21
C LEU A 45 -13.92 -5.43 -6.20
N ASN A 46 -13.48 -5.16 -7.43
CA ASN A 46 -13.06 -6.22 -8.34
C ASN A 46 -11.98 -7.06 -7.65
N PRO A 47 -11.89 -8.38 -7.90
CA PRO A 47 -10.83 -9.21 -7.35
C PRO A 47 -9.48 -8.74 -7.92
N VAL A 48 -8.82 -7.82 -7.21
CA VAL A 48 -7.54 -7.24 -7.57
C VAL A 48 -6.49 -7.81 -6.62
N THR A 49 -5.45 -8.41 -7.20
CA THR A 49 -4.28 -8.89 -6.47
C THR A 49 -3.12 -7.90 -6.61
N SER A 50 -2.51 -7.54 -5.48
CA SER A 50 -1.35 -6.63 -5.41
C SER A 50 -0.31 -7.15 -4.42
N GLY A 51 0.86 -6.54 -4.39
CA GLY A 51 1.95 -6.87 -3.47
C GLY A 51 2.38 -5.66 -2.64
N ARG A 52 2.75 -5.90 -1.38
CA ARG A 52 3.39 -4.92 -0.50
C ARG A 52 4.61 -5.58 0.14
N LEU A 53 5.78 -5.00 -0.10
CA LEU A 53 7.02 -5.43 0.51
C LEU A 53 7.44 -4.40 1.56
N ASN A 54 8.00 -4.87 2.67
CA ASN A 54 8.54 -4.00 3.71
C ASN A 54 9.84 -4.59 4.27
N THR A 55 10.66 -3.75 4.88
CA THR A 55 11.95 -4.15 5.48
C THR A 55 11.87 -4.26 7.01
N LYS A 56 10.66 -4.23 7.60
CA LYS A 56 10.48 -4.31 9.06
C LYS A 56 11.13 -5.61 9.56
N ASN A 57 11.93 -5.52 10.63
CA ASN A 57 12.72 -6.61 11.19
C ASN A 57 13.83 -7.19 10.29
N LYS A 58 14.10 -6.60 9.11
CA LYS A 58 15.21 -7.00 8.22
C LYS A 58 16.25 -5.90 8.09
N MET A 59 15.80 -4.67 7.84
CA MET A 59 16.65 -3.50 7.68
C MET A 59 15.89 -2.24 8.09
N SER A 60 16.55 -1.39 8.87
CA SER A 60 16.11 -0.02 9.12
C SER A 60 17.31 0.92 8.94
N MET A 61 17.04 2.17 8.57
CA MET A 61 18.07 3.20 8.45
C MET A 61 17.63 4.46 9.18
N LYS A 62 18.61 5.16 9.76
CA LYS A 62 18.43 6.50 10.30
C LYS A 62 19.41 7.40 9.56
N TYR A 63 18.87 8.35 8.80
CA TYR A 63 19.61 9.19 7.85
C TYR A 63 20.28 8.38 6.73
N GLY A 64 21.01 9.08 5.86
CA GLY A 64 21.74 8.50 4.73
C GLY A 64 21.06 8.73 3.39
N ARG A 65 21.44 7.92 2.41
CA ARG A 65 20.96 7.99 1.02
C ARG A 65 20.37 6.64 0.63
N LEU A 66 19.08 6.64 0.33
CA LEU A 66 18.36 5.50 -0.24
C LEU A 66 18.14 5.77 -1.73
N GLU A 67 18.60 4.84 -2.57
CA GLU A 67 18.36 4.88 -4.01
C GLU A 67 17.49 3.70 -4.43
N ILE A 68 16.42 3.98 -5.16
CA ILE A 68 15.54 2.97 -5.71
C ILE A 68 15.41 3.22 -7.20
N ARG A 69 15.74 2.22 -8.02
CA ARG A 69 15.49 2.23 -9.46
C ARG A 69 14.33 1.28 -9.75
N ALA A 70 13.16 1.84 -10.01
CA ALA A 70 11.94 1.08 -10.32
C ALA A 70 11.25 1.60 -11.58
N LYS A 71 10.47 0.74 -12.24
CA LYS A 71 9.56 1.12 -13.32
C LYS A 71 8.13 1.06 -12.78
N MET A 72 7.43 2.19 -12.82
CA MET A 72 6.06 2.23 -12.33
C MET A 72 5.10 1.48 -13.27
N PRO A 73 4.14 0.72 -12.70
CA PRO A 73 3.14 0.03 -13.49
C PRO A 73 2.21 1.03 -14.18
N ARG A 74 1.66 0.59 -15.32
CA ARG A 74 0.66 1.33 -16.09
C ARG A 74 -0.61 0.50 -16.14
N GLY A 75 -1.75 1.14 -15.93
CA GLY A 75 -3.03 0.49 -15.83
C GLY A 75 -4.01 1.40 -15.11
N ASP A 76 -5.26 1.38 -15.56
CA ASP A 76 -6.30 2.17 -14.93
C ASP A 76 -6.49 1.73 -13.48
N TRP A 77 -6.68 2.70 -12.59
CA TRP A 77 -6.93 2.51 -11.15
C TRP A 77 -5.75 1.95 -10.34
N LEU A 78 -4.55 1.86 -10.91
CA LEU A 78 -3.35 1.50 -10.15
C LEU A 78 -2.81 2.70 -9.36
N TRP A 79 -2.33 2.45 -8.15
CA TRP A 79 -1.65 3.43 -7.30
C TRP A 79 -0.37 2.83 -6.71
N PRO A 80 0.72 2.77 -7.49
CA PRO A 80 2.02 2.37 -6.98
C PRO A 80 2.60 3.44 -6.03
N GLY A 81 3.30 2.99 -4.99
CA GLY A 81 3.98 3.85 -4.03
C GLY A 81 5.29 3.25 -3.54
N LEU A 82 6.30 4.10 -3.38
CA LEU A 82 7.53 3.79 -2.65
C LEU A 82 7.64 4.80 -1.50
N TRP A 83 7.67 4.28 -0.28
CA TRP A 83 7.55 5.11 0.91
C TRP A 83 8.30 4.48 2.08
N MET A 84 8.57 5.31 3.08
CA MET A 84 9.24 4.93 4.32
C MET A 84 8.36 5.22 5.51
N ALA A 85 8.32 4.27 6.43
CA ALA A 85 7.67 4.39 7.73
C ALA A 85 8.69 4.21 8.85
N PRO A 86 8.48 4.84 10.03
CA PRO A 86 9.37 4.68 11.17
C PRO A 86 9.34 3.24 11.69
N LEU A 87 10.49 2.74 12.15
CA LEU A 87 10.57 1.42 12.81
C LEU A 87 9.77 1.40 14.12
N HIS A 88 9.76 2.52 14.84
CA HIS A 88 9.09 2.67 16.12
C HIS A 88 8.15 3.88 16.11
N SER A 89 6.95 3.72 16.63
CA SER A 89 5.95 4.78 16.75
C SER A 89 6.16 5.65 18.00
N VAL A 90 7.35 6.25 18.14
CA VAL A 90 7.78 6.99 19.34
C VAL A 90 6.84 8.15 19.69
N TYR A 91 6.23 8.78 18.68
CA TYR A 91 5.33 9.94 18.86
C TYR A 91 3.85 9.55 18.77
N GLY A 92 3.54 8.26 18.85
CA GLY A 92 2.18 7.73 18.76
C GLY A 92 1.79 7.25 17.35
N PRO A 93 0.50 6.95 17.11
CA PRO A 93 0.04 6.39 15.85
C PRO A 93 0.28 7.34 14.68
N TRP A 94 0.20 6.81 13.46
CA TRP A 94 0.25 7.61 12.24
C TRP A 94 -0.78 8.76 12.29
N PRO A 95 -0.44 9.98 11.81
CA PRO A 95 0.83 10.37 11.19
C PRO A 95 1.88 10.90 12.19
N ASN A 96 1.64 10.78 13.50
CA ASN A 96 2.46 11.48 14.50
C ASN A 96 3.93 11.04 14.48
N SER A 97 4.20 9.76 14.20
CA SER A 97 5.56 9.23 14.14
C SER A 97 6.24 9.38 12.77
N GLY A 98 5.51 9.87 11.77
CA GLY A 98 6.05 10.21 10.45
C GLY A 98 5.74 9.19 9.34
N GLU A 99 5.76 9.68 8.11
CA GLU A 99 5.81 8.92 6.86
C GLU A 99 6.55 9.77 5.82
N VAL A 100 7.37 9.13 4.97
CA VAL A 100 8.05 9.80 3.86
C VAL A 100 7.74 9.05 2.57
N ASP A 101 6.92 9.66 1.72
CA ASP A 101 6.59 9.15 0.40
C ASP A 101 7.64 9.62 -0.59
N LEU A 102 8.52 8.71 -0.99
CA LEU A 102 9.55 8.98 -2.00
C LEU A 102 8.89 9.18 -3.37
N VAL A 103 7.86 8.38 -3.67
CA VAL A 103 7.05 8.54 -4.86
C VAL A 103 5.68 7.90 -4.70
N GLU A 104 4.66 8.65 -5.05
CA GLU A 104 3.31 8.16 -5.35
C GLU A 104 2.95 8.52 -6.79
N SER A 105 2.26 7.62 -7.48
CA SER A 105 1.78 7.87 -8.83
C SER A 105 0.46 7.14 -9.09
N ARG A 106 -0.16 7.48 -10.22
CA ARG A 106 -1.37 6.83 -10.74
C ARG A 106 -1.01 6.09 -12.01
N GLY A 107 -1.52 4.88 -12.21
CA GLY A 107 -1.23 4.10 -13.41
C GLY A 107 -1.98 4.54 -14.67
N ASN A 108 -2.92 5.48 -14.55
CA ASN A 108 -3.80 5.90 -15.65
C ASN A 108 -3.02 6.56 -16.79
N ARG A 109 -3.65 6.66 -17.98
CA ARG A 109 -3.03 7.31 -19.14
C ARG A 109 -2.74 8.81 -18.88
N PRO A 110 -1.75 9.40 -19.57
CA PRO A 110 -1.48 10.83 -19.48
C PRO A 110 -2.72 11.64 -19.84
N GLY A 111 -2.96 12.75 -19.14
CA GLY A 111 -4.15 13.57 -19.30
C GLY A 111 -5.35 13.11 -18.47
N HIS A 112 -5.29 11.95 -17.80
CA HIS A 112 -6.27 11.61 -16.77
C HIS A 112 -6.17 12.62 -15.61
N THR A 113 -7.32 13.06 -15.10
CA THR A 113 -7.38 14.01 -13.99
C THR A 113 -8.32 13.52 -12.89
N VAL A 114 -7.94 13.78 -11.65
CA VAL A 114 -8.73 13.48 -10.45
C VAL A 114 -8.79 14.77 -9.65
N TRP A 115 -10.01 15.27 -9.35
CA TRP A 115 -10.23 16.58 -8.70
C TRP A 115 -9.50 17.74 -9.42
N GLY A 116 -9.42 17.68 -10.74
CA GLY A 116 -8.72 18.69 -11.55
C GLY A 116 -7.19 18.60 -11.52
N GLN A 117 -6.62 17.65 -10.77
CA GLN A 117 -5.18 17.42 -10.72
C GLN A 117 -4.76 16.32 -11.70
N PRO A 118 -3.59 16.46 -12.36
CA PRO A 118 -3.02 15.40 -13.18
C PRO A 118 -2.84 14.10 -12.40
N ALA A 119 -3.36 13.01 -12.95
CA ALA A 119 -3.41 11.70 -12.32
C ALA A 119 -3.00 10.60 -13.33
N GLY A 120 -2.01 10.87 -14.16
CA GLY A 120 -1.47 9.92 -15.14
C GLY A 120 -0.17 9.27 -14.66
N TYR A 121 0.26 8.19 -15.32
CA TYR A 121 1.52 7.49 -15.00
C TYR A 121 2.78 8.32 -15.27
N ASN A 122 2.62 9.49 -15.88
CA ASN A 122 3.66 10.49 -16.10
C ASN A 122 3.67 11.58 -15.02
N THR A 123 2.89 11.42 -13.95
CA THR A 123 2.81 12.37 -12.82
C THR A 123 3.18 11.65 -11.54
N PHE A 124 4.01 12.30 -10.72
CA PHE A 124 4.59 11.73 -9.52
C PHE A 124 4.54 12.75 -8.39
N GLY A 125 4.09 12.32 -7.22
CA GLY A 125 4.08 13.13 -6.00
C GLY A 125 5.08 12.61 -4.98
N THR A 126 5.53 13.50 -4.10
CA THR A 126 6.26 13.16 -2.87
C THR A 126 5.61 13.92 -1.74
N THR A 127 5.48 13.26 -0.59
CA THR A 127 4.77 13.79 0.56
C THR A 127 5.53 13.42 1.84
N MET A 128 5.42 14.25 2.86
CA MET A 128 5.84 13.91 4.20
C MET A 128 4.65 14.08 5.13
N HIS A 129 4.21 12.98 5.76
CA HIS A 129 3.14 13.03 6.75
C HIS A 129 3.78 13.15 8.13
N PHE A 130 3.40 14.18 8.88
CA PHE A 130 3.82 14.36 10.26
C PHE A 130 2.78 15.22 10.99
N LYS A 131 2.71 15.07 12.31
CA LYS A 131 1.94 15.98 13.16
C LYS A 131 2.81 17.19 13.51
N ARG A 132 2.26 18.39 13.27
CA ARG A 132 2.89 19.66 13.66
C ARG A 132 2.78 19.89 15.16
#